data_AF-A0A955NKC2-F1
#
_entry.id   AF-A0A955NKC2-F1
#
_cell.length_a   1.000
_cell.length_b   1.000
_cell.length_c   1.000
_cell.angle_alpha   90.00
_cell.angle_beta   90.00
_cell.angle_gamma   90.00
#
_symmetry.space_group_name_H-M   'P 1'
#
loop_
_entity.id
_entity.type
_entity.pdbx_description
1 polymer ?
#
loop_
_entity_poly.entity_id
_entity_poly.type
_entity_poly.pdbx_seq_one_letter_code
_entity_poly.pdbx_strand_id
1 'polypeptide(L)' 'MQTKLTLRLEREVIEQAKEHARKEGKSLSRIVSDYLKVLTRKPEREELLPHTKALAGLLKGSDIDEQDYKKHLEEKYL' A
#
# COMPACT_ATOMS: atom_id res chain seq x y z
N MET A 1 6.33 -14.84 17.90
CA MET A 1 7.72 -15.26 18.20
C MET A 1 8.67 -14.22 17.62
N GLN A 2 9.73 -13.84 18.33
CA GLN A 2 10.72 -12.88 17.84
C GLN A 2 11.98 -13.62 17.42
N THR A 3 12.41 -13.42 16.18
CA THR A 3 13.64 -14.01 15.62
C THR A 3 14.65 -12.91 15.32
N LYS A 4 15.94 -13.24 15.40
CA LYS A 4 17.03 -12.31 15.10
C LYS A 4 17.39 -12.43 13.61
N LEU A 5 17.44 -11.30 12.93
CA LEU A 5 17.95 -11.18 11.56
C LEU A 5 19.32 -10.48 11.62
N THR A 6 20.36 -11.14 11.11
CA THR A 6 21.71 -10.57 11.02
C THR A 6 21.98 -10.18 9.57
N LEU A 7 22.28 -8.91 9.33
CA LEU A 7 22.61 -8.37 8.01
C LEU A 7 24.10 -8.03 7.93
N ARG A 8 24.74 -8.33 6.80
CA ARG A 8 26.10 -7.85 6.49
C ARG A 8 25.97 -6.57 5.67
N LEU A 9 26.50 -5.48 6.21
CA LEU A 9 26.45 -4.14 5.62
C LEU A 9 27.80 -3.47 5.86
N GLU A 10 28.10 -2.45 5.06
CA GLU A 10 29.27 -1.61 5.28
C GLU A 10 29.16 -0.86 6.60
N ARG A 11 30.30 -0.67 7.28
CA ARG A 11 30.34 -0.02 8.59
C ARG A 11 29.79 1.41 8.53
N GLU A 12 30.11 2.14 7.46
CA GLU A 12 29.67 3.53 7.26
C GLU A 12 28.13 3.63 7.20
N VAL A 13 27.50 2.69 6.49
CA VAL A 13 26.03 2.58 6.40
C VAL A 13 25.41 2.29 7.76
N ILE A 14 26.02 1.41 8.56
CA ILE A 14 25.52 1.09 9.91
C ILE A 14 25.54 2.33 10.81
N GLU A 15 26.61 3.12 10.76
CA GLU A 15 26.74 4.31 11.62
C GLU A 15 25.77 5.42 11.19
N GLN A 16 25.65 5.71 9.89
CA GLN A 16 24.67 6.66 9.38
C GLN A 16 23.23 6.26 9.76
N ALA A 17 22.89 4.98 9.65
CA ALA A 17 21.57 4.48 9.99
C ALA A 17 21.27 4.59 11.49
N LYS A 18 22.26 4.35 12.36
CA LYS A 18 22.13 4.55 13.81
C LYS A 18 21.95 6.03 14.17
N GLU A 19 22.69 6.92 13.51
CA GLU A 19 22.57 8.37 13.75
C GLU A 19 21.16 8.85 13.37
N HIS A 20 20.67 8.43 12.20
CA HIS A 20 19.31 8.72 11.76
C HIS A 20 18.27 8.19 12.75
N ALA A 21 18.43 6.93 13.20
CA ALA A 21 17.51 6.33 14.18
C ALA A 21 17.46 7.12 15.50
N ARG A 22 18.62 7.57 16.00
CA ARG A 22 18.71 8.40 17.20
C ARG A 22 18.03 9.76 17.02
N LYS A 23 18.20 10.41 15.87
CA LYS A 23 17.54 11.68 15.54
C LYS A 23 16.01 11.54 15.56
N GLU A 24 15.48 10.39 15.14
CA GLU A 24 14.04 10.10 15.19
C GLU A 24 13.55 9.52 16.54
N GLY A 25 14.44 9.31 17.52
CA GLY A 25 14.07 8.69 18.80
C GLY A 25 13.67 7.21 18.69
N LYS A 26 14.11 6.52 17.62
CA LYS A 26 13.78 5.10 17.35
C LYS A 26 15.03 4.24 17.38
N SER A 27 14.86 2.93 17.62
CA SER A 27 15.94 1.98 17.43
C SER A 27 16.08 1.63 15.94
N LEU A 28 17.31 1.34 15.50
CA LEU A 28 17.56 0.89 14.12
C LEU A 28 16.74 -0.37 13.80
N SER A 29 16.62 -1.28 14.76
CA SER A 29 15.80 -2.49 14.65
C SER A 29 14.33 -2.17 14.39
N ARG A 30 13.79 -1.10 15.01
CA ARG A 30 12.41 -0.66 14.80
C ARG A 30 12.22 -0.12 13.39
N ILE A 31 13.13 0.74 12.93
CA ILE A 31 13.09 1.30 11.58
C ILE A 31 13.11 0.20 10.52
N VAL A 32 14.06 -0.74 10.64
CA VAL A 32 14.17 -1.87 9.70
C VAL A 32 12.95 -2.77 9.76
N SER A 33 12.42 -3.06 10.96
CA SER A 33 11.21 -3.86 11.11
C SER A 33 10.00 -3.22 10.44
N ASP A 34 9.81 -1.91 10.61
CA ASP A 34 8.68 -1.20 10.02
C ASP A 34 8.83 -1.11 8.50
N TYR A 35 10.04 -0.89 7.98
CA TYR A 35 10.32 -0.97 6.55
C TYR A 35 9.99 -2.35 5.97
N LEU A 36 10.46 -3.43 6.61
CA LEU A 36 10.18 -4.79 6.16
C LEU A 36 8.68 -5.11 6.17
N LYS A 37 7.90 -4.59 7.13
CA LYS A 37 6.43 -4.73 7.13
C LYS A 37 5.79 -4.07 5.92
N VAL A 38 6.23 -2.87 5.57
CA VAL A 38 5.72 -2.16 4.38
C VAL A 38 6.11 -2.92 3.11
N LEU A 39 7.37 -3.37 3.02
CA LEU A 39 7.88 -4.09 1.85
C LEU A 39 7.19 -5.45 1.64
N THR A 40 6.86 -6.14 2.73
CA THR A 40 6.20 -7.45 2.69
C THR A 40 4.68 -7.36 2.72
N ARG A 41 4.13 -6.15 2.81
CA ARG A 41 2.71 -5.92 2.62
C ARG A 41 2.41 -6.28 1.18
N LYS A 42 1.96 -7.51 0.95
CA LYS A 42 1.30 -7.86 -0.30
C LYS A 42 0.19 -6.82 -0.48
N PRO A 43 -0.06 -6.31 -1.70
CA PRO A 43 -1.37 -5.79 -1.95
C PRO A 43 -2.30 -6.95 -1.59
N GLU A 44 -2.98 -6.85 -0.45
CA GLU A 44 -4.28 -7.49 -0.36
C GLU A 44 -4.93 -7.03 -1.66
N ARG A 45 -5.28 -7.98 -2.54
CA ARG A 45 -6.31 -7.67 -3.53
C ARG A 45 -7.38 -7.05 -2.68
N GLU A 46 -7.56 -5.74 -2.80
CA GLU A 46 -8.52 -5.02 -1.99
C GLU A 46 -9.82 -5.76 -2.24
N GLU A 47 -10.20 -6.62 -1.30
CA GLU A 47 -11.50 -7.23 -1.36
C GLU A 47 -12.41 -6.03 -1.20
N LEU A 48 -12.98 -5.62 -2.34
CA LEU A 48 -13.92 -4.53 -2.40
C LEU A 48 -14.85 -4.69 -1.20
N LEU A 49 -14.95 -3.65 -0.38
CA LEU A 49 -15.84 -3.61 0.77
C LEU A 49 -17.20 -4.20 0.32
N PRO A 50 -17.93 -4.96 1.16
CA PRO A 50 -19.12 -5.69 0.73
C PRO A 50 -20.12 -4.84 -0.09
N HIS A 51 -20.27 -3.57 0.28
CA HIS A 51 -21.06 -2.59 -0.45
C HIS A 51 -20.49 -2.24 -1.83
N THR A 52 -19.19 -1.95 -1.93
CA THR A 52 -18.51 -1.67 -3.20
C THR A 52 -18.52 -2.89 -4.13
N LYS A 53 -18.39 -4.10 -3.58
CA LYS A 53 -18.51 -5.35 -4.33
C LYS A 53 -19.91 -5.55 -4.88
N ALA A 54 -20.94 -5.23 -4.09
CA ALA A 54 -22.33 -5.28 -4.54
C ALA A 54 -22.59 -4.27 -5.68
N LEU A 55 -22.10 -3.03 -5.55
CA LEU A 55 -22.21 -1.99 -6.58
C LEU A 55 -21.50 -2.39 -7.88
N ALA A 56 -20.26 -2.86 -7.79
CA ALA A 56 -19.52 -3.37 -8.95
C ALA A 56 -20.21 -4.59 -9.59
N GLY A 57 -20.92 -5.39 -8.80
CA GLY A 57 -21.71 -6.52 -9.26
C GLY A 57 -22.97 -6.13 -10.04
N LEU A 58 -23.56 -4.95 -9.81
CA LEU A 58 -24.78 -4.51 -10.50
C LEU A 58 -24.58 -4.32 -12.00
N LEU A 59 -23.38 -3.91 -12.41
CA LEU A 59 -23.00 -3.71 -13.81
C LEU A 59 -22.34 -4.95 -14.42
N LYS A 60 -22.29 -6.07 -13.68
CA LYS A 60 -21.66 -7.29 -14.17
C LYS A 60 -22.59 -7.97 -15.17
N GLY A 61 -22.27 -7.86 -16.46
CA GLY A 61 -23.06 -8.41 -17.56
C GLY A 61 -23.96 -7.40 -18.28
N SER A 62 -23.87 -6.11 -17.94
CA SER A 62 -24.41 -5.05 -18.77
C SER A 62 -23.41 -4.68 -19.87
N ASP A 63 -23.89 -4.39 -21.08
CA ASP A 63 -23.09 -3.85 -22.20
C ASP A 63 -22.74 -2.36 -22.03
N ILE A 64 -22.86 -1.83 -20.81
CA ILE A 64 -22.58 -0.43 -20.50
C ILE A 64 -21.08 -0.27 -20.28
N ASP A 65 -20.47 0.64 -21.03
CA ASP A 65 -19.06 0.96 -20.92
C ASP A 65 -18.80 2.37 -20.34
N GLU A 66 -17.54 2.75 -20.26
CA GLU A 66 -17.14 4.05 -19.74
C GLU A 66 -17.57 5.22 -20.66
N GLN A 67 -17.77 4.96 -21.96
CA GLN A 67 -18.22 5.96 -22.92
C GLN A 67 -19.69 6.30 -22.71
N ASP A 68 -20.53 5.32 -22.39
CA ASP A 68 -21.93 5.54 -22.01
C ASP A 68 -22.05 6.47 -20.79
N TYR A 69 -21.18 6.28 -19.81
CA TYR A 69 -21.12 7.15 -18.64
C TYR A 69 -20.70 8.58 -19.00
N LYS A 70 -19.68 8.75 -19.84
CA LYS A 70 -19.22 10.07 -20.30
C LYS A 70 -20.30 10.79 -21.09
N LYS A 71 -20.99 10.08 -21.99
CA LYS A 71 -22.12 10.62 -22.76
C LYS A 71 -23.28 11.07 -21.86
N HIS A 72 -23.61 10.28 -20.84
CA HIS A 72 -24.62 10.69 -19.86
C HIS A 72 -24.24 11.98 -19.11
N LEU A 73 -22.97 12.12 -18.73
CA LEU A 73 -22.49 13.35 -18.07
C LEU A 73 -22.59 14.57 -18.99
N GLU A 74 -22.25 14.41 -20.27
CA GLU A 74 -22.41 15.48 -21.26
C GLU A 74 -23.89 15.87 -21.38
N GLU A 75 -24.80 14.93 -21.63
CA GLU A 75 -26.25 15.23 -21.77
C GLU A 75 -26.87 15.85 -20.51
N LYS A 76 -26.33 15.54 -19.33
CA LYS A 76 -26.87 16.01 -18.05
C LYS A 76 -26.39 17.41 -17.68
N TYR A 77 -25.18 17.79 -18.07
CA TYR A 77 -24.51 19.00 -17.58
C TYR A 77 -24.06 19.98 -18.68
N LEU A 78 -24.03 19.56 -19.95
CA LEU A 78 -23.73 20.39 -21.12
C LEU A 78 -24.99 20.56 -21.99
#